data_AF-A0A2H3DCK2-F1
#
_entry.id   AF-A0A2H3DCK2-F1
#
_cell.length_a   1.000
_cell.length_b   1.000
_cell.length_c   1.000
_cell.angle_alpha   90.00
_cell.angle_beta   90.00
_cell.angle_gamma   90.00
#
_symmetry.space_group_name_H-M   'P 1'
#
loop_
_entity.id
_entity.type
_entity.pdbx_description
1 polymer ?
#
loop_
_entity_poly.entity_id
_entity_poly.type
_entity_poly.pdbx_seq_one_letter_code
_entity_poly.pdbx_strand_id
1 'polypeptide(L)'
;HLDFSDDYSYLSWLFTVGEWTGAEFCAPQLGVNFPICASQLFAVRTRCLAHYSAPTISGRRVVFSCFTERMLLKRSQDEILDTRGYLLPNDFL
;
A
#
# COMPACT_ATOMS: atom_id res chain seq x y z
N HIS A 1 2.64 -8.55 8.96
CA HIS A 1 3.98 -8.08 8.60
C HIS A 1 3.93 -6.58 8.35
N LEU A 2 5.09 -5.96 8.16
CA LEU A 2 5.24 -4.61 7.61
C LEU A 2 5.91 -4.76 6.24
N ASP A 3 5.51 -3.95 5.28
CA ASP A 3 6.16 -3.94 3.97
C ASP A 3 7.36 -3.00 4.01
N PHE A 4 8.52 -3.57 4.34
CA PHE A 4 9.73 -2.79 4.58
C PHE A 4 10.29 -2.13 3.31
N SER A 5 9.92 -2.61 2.13
CA SER A 5 10.38 -2.02 0.87
C SER A 5 9.60 -0.77 0.46
N ASP A 6 8.41 -0.56 1.02
CA ASP A 6 7.53 0.56 0.68
C ASP A 6 8.04 1.87 1.29
N ASP A 7 7.85 2.98 0.58
CA ASP A 7 8.17 4.31 1.11
C ASP A 7 7.21 4.72 2.25
N TYR A 8 7.75 5.36 3.28
CA TYR A 8 7.01 5.79 4.47
C TYR A 8 5.91 6.82 4.19
N SER A 9 6.08 7.63 3.15
CA SER A 9 5.18 8.73 2.79
C SER A 9 4.09 8.31 1.81
N TYR A 10 4.22 7.14 1.19
CA TYR A 10 3.30 6.67 0.15
C TYR A 10 2.31 5.64 0.67
N LEU A 11 1.19 5.55 -0.04
CA LEU A 11 0.15 4.56 0.18
C LEU A 11 0.37 3.38 -0.74
N SER A 12 0.12 2.19 -0.20
CA SER A 12 -0.10 0.99 -1.00
C SER A 12 -1.61 0.83 -1.20
N TRP A 13 -1.97 0.52 -2.44
CA TRP A 13 -3.33 0.45 -2.92
C TRP A 13 -3.69 -1.00 -3.19
N LEU A 14 -4.81 -1.44 -2.64
CA LEU A 14 -5.36 -2.76 -2.84
C LEU A 14 -6.70 -2.63 -3.54
N PHE A 15 -6.92 -3.45 -4.57
CA PHE A 15 -8.25 -3.70 -5.09
C PHE A 15 -8.45 -5.19 -5.27
N THR A 16 -9.70 -5.62 -5.14
CA THR A 16 -10.04 -7.03 -5.04
C THR A 16 -11.17 -7.39 -6.00
N VAL A 17 -11.08 -8.60 -6.55
CA VAL A 17 -12.10 -9.19 -7.42
C VAL A 17 -12.40 -10.63 -7.00
N GLY A 18 -13.60 -11.09 -7.33
CA GLY A 18 -14.09 -12.42 -6.98
C GLY A 18 -15.22 -12.38 -5.96
N GLU A 19 -15.60 -13.56 -5.49
CA GLU A 19 -16.70 -13.77 -4.53
C GLU A 19 -16.15 -14.60 -3.37
N TRP A 20 -16.19 -14.07 -2.14
CA TRP A 20 -15.62 -14.72 -0.95
C TRP A 20 -16.30 -14.29 0.35
N THR A 21 -16.00 -15.01 1.44
CA THR A 21 -16.30 -14.60 2.82
C THR A 21 -15.04 -14.63 3.71
N GLY A 22 -15.01 -13.76 4.72
CA GLY A 22 -13.84 -13.54 5.57
C GLY A 22 -12.77 -12.68 4.90
N ALA A 23 -11.50 -12.97 5.20
CA ALA A 23 -10.33 -12.29 4.63
C ALA A 23 -10.23 -10.78 4.96
N GLU A 24 -10.68 -10.41 6.15
CA GLU A 24 -10.55 -9.07 6.70
C GLU A 24 -9.08 -8.61 6.71
N PHE A 25 -8.87 -7.33 6.44
CA PHE A 25 -7.61 -6.68 6.70
C PHE A 25 -7.50 -6.39 8.19
N CYS A 26 -6.52 -7.00 8.85
CA CYS A 26 -6.32 -6.85 10.29
C CYS A 26 -5.12 -5.96 10.54
N ALA A 27 -5.31 -4.90 11.33
CA ALA A 27 -4.26 -3.98 11.77
C ALA A 27 -4.16 -3.97 13.30
N PRO A 28 -3.32 -4.86 13.90
CA PRO A 28 -3.23 -5.02 15.35
C PRO A 28 -2.89 -3.73 16.10
N GLN A 29 -2.02 -2.88 15.54
CA GLN A 29 -1.63 -1.61 16.17
C GLN A 29 -2.81 -0.66 16.41
N LEU A 30 -3.87 -0.78 15.60
CA LEU A 30 -5.07 0.04 15.72
C LEU A 30 -6.23 -0.73 16.37
N GLY A 31 -6.09 -2.03 16.61
CA GLY A 31 -7.17 -2.88 17.11
C GLY A 31 -8.35 -3.00 16.14
N VAL A 32 -8.13 -2.82 14.84
CA VAL A 32 -9.20 -2.83 13.83
C VAL A 32 -9.08 -4.00 12.87
N ASN A 33 -10.25 -4.53 12.50
CA ASN A 33 -10.43 -5.47 11.40
C ASN A 33 -11.37 -4.82 10.39
N PHE A 34 -10.91 -4.67 9.14
CA PHE A 34 -11.64 -3.99 8.09
C PHE A 34 -12.02 -4.98 6.99
N PRO A 35 -13.32 -5.15 6.66
CA PRO A 35 -13.72 -5.96 5.53
C PRO A 35 -13.37 -5.22 4.23
N ILE A 36 -12.49 -5.80 3.42
CA ILE A 36 -12.28 -5.33 2.05
C ILE A 36 -13.28 -6.07 1.18
N CYS A 37 -14.18 -5.37 0.51
CA CYS A 37 -15.16 -5.97 -0.40
C CYS A 37 -14.69 -5.91 -1.87
N ALA A 38 -15.26 -6.76 -2.72
CA ALA A 38 -15.01 -6.72 -4.16
C ALA A 38 -15.33 -5.34 -4.74
N SER A 39 -14.55 -4.92 -5.73
CA SER A 39 -14.69 -3.62 -6.42
C SER A 39 -14.43 -2.38 -5.55
N GLN A 40 -13.90 -2.55 -4.32
CA GLN A 40 -13.42 -1.43 -3.51
C GLN A 40 -11.93 -1.19 -3.74
N LEU A 41 -11.56 0.09 -3.68
CA LEU A 41 -10.17 0.51 -3.59
C LEU A 41 -9.85 0.83 -2.12
N PHE A 42 -8.85 0.13 -1.58
CA PHE A 42 -8.38 0.28 -0.21
C PHE A 42 -6.96 0.82 -0.21
N ALA A 43 -6.68 1.84 0.60
CA ALA A 43 -5.36 2.48 0.68
C ALA A 43 -4.83 2.40 2.10
N VAL A 44 -3.56 2.01 2.26
CA VAL A 44 -2.92 1.87 3.56
C VAL A 44 -1.42 2.12 3.47
N ARG A 45 -0.83 2.70 4.52
CA ARG A 45 0.63 2.82 4.67
C ARG A 45 1.18 1.53 5.28
N THR A 46 1.40 0.52 4.45
CA THR A 46 1.88 -0.82 4.81
C THR A 46 3.25 -0.84 5.49
N ARG A 47 4.10 0.16 5.22
CA ARG A 47 5.38 0.38 5.92
C ARG A 47 5.22 0.85 7.36
N CYS A 48 4.11 1.52 7.68
CA CYS A 48 3.83 2.08 9.00
C CYS A 48 2.88 1.20 9.83
N LEU A 49 1.97 0.51 9.15
CA LEU A 49 0.90 -0.25 9.76
C LEU A 49 1.12 -1.76 9.57
N ALA A 50 1.47 -2.43 10.65
CA ALA A 50 1.60 -3.86 10.73
C ALA A 50 0.23 -4.48 10.46
N HIS A 51 0.21 -5.41 9.51
CA HIS A 51 -1.05 -5.95 9.02
C HIS A 51 -0.95 -7.43 8.67
N TYR A 52 -2.10 -8.09 8.62
CA TYR A 52 -2.24 -9.43 8.05
C TYR A 52 -3.64 -9.59 7.47
N SER A 53 -3.84 -10.57 6.60
CA SER A 53 -5.17 -10.97 6.16
C SER A 53 -5.67 -12.08 7.06
N ALA A 54 -6.89 -11.95 7.58
CA ALA A 54 -7.60 -13.09 8.12
C ALA A 54 -7.75 -14.18 7.04
N PRO A 55 -7.99 -15.45 7.43
CA PRO A 55 -8.25 -16.52 6.48
C PRO A 55 -9.49 -16.24 5.61
N THR A 56 -9.44 -16.66 4.34
CA THR A 56 -10.66 -16.79 3.53
C THR A 56 -11.44 -18.00 4.02
N ILE A 57 -12.70 -17.80 4.37
CA ILE A 57 -13.57 -18.88 4.90
C ILE A 57 -14.18 -19.67 3.75
N SER A 58 -14.63 -18.98 2.69
CA SER A 58 -15.20 -19.61 1.50
C SER A 58 -14.99 -18.75 0.25
N GLY A 59 -15.14 -19.37 -0.93
CA GLY A 59 -15.03 -18.69 -2.21
C GLY A 59 -13.58 -18.44 -2.66
N ARG A 60 -13.41 -17.49 -3.58
CA ARG A 60 -12.10 -17.11 -4.14
C ARG A 60 -11.96 -15.60 -4.17
N ARG A 61 -10.97 -15.12 -3.42
CA ARG A 61 -10.52 -13.73 -3.40
C ARG A 61 -9.26 -13.58 -4.23
N VAL A 62 -9.26 -12.66 -5.19
CA VAL A 62 -8.06 -12.22 -5.91
C VAL A 62 -7.73 -10.80 -5.47
N VAL A 63 -6.50 -10.56 -5.03
CA VAL A 63 -6.04 -9.27 -4.53
C VAL A 63 -4.95 -8.75 -5.47
N PHE A 64 -5.15 -7.53 -5.94
CA PHE A 64 -4.12 -6.77 -6.65
C PHE A 64 -3.53 -5.77 -5.67
N SER A 65 -2.22 -5.84 -5.47
CA SER A 65 -1.47 -4.95 -4.59
C SER A 65 -0.57 -4.04 -5.42
N CYS A 66 -0.81 -2.75 -5.36
CA CYS A 66 -0.01 -1.73 -6.01
C CYS A 66 0.72 -0.93 -4.92
N PHE A 67 2.02 -1.09 -4.84
CA PHE A 67 2.86 -0.45 -3.84
C PHE A 67 3.96 0.36 -4.53
N THR A 68 4.53 1.30 -3.78
CA THR A 68 5.63 2.12 -4.30
C THR A 68 6.89 1.89 -3.48
N GLU A 69 7.86 1.27 -4.13
CA GLU A 69 9.12 0.90 -3.50
C GLU A 69 10.04 2.13 -3.35
N ARG A 70 10.67 2.24 -2.18
CA ARG A 70 11.46 3.42 -1.78
C ARG A 70 12.64 3.70 -2.72
N MET A 71 13.39 2.67 -3.12
CA MET A 71 14.57 2.84 -3.96
C MET A 71 14.20 3.22 -5.40
N LEU A 72 13.10 2.68 -5.94
CA LEU A 72 12.56 3.09 -7.23
C LEU A 72 12.10 4.55 -7.22
N LEU A 73 11.40 4.98 -6.16
CA LEU A 73 11.02 6.38 -6.00
C LEU A 73 12.22 7.30 -5.93
N LYS A 74 13.21 6.96 -5.07
CA LYS A 74 14.42 7.75 -4.93
C LYS A 74 15.15 7.89 -6.27
N ARG A 75 15.34 6.78 -6.98
CA ARG A 75 15.99 6.80 -8.29
C ARG A 75 15.22 7.65 -9.31
N SER A 76 13.89 7.55 -9.32
CA SER A 76 13.05 8.37 -10.21
C SER A 76 13.15 9.86 -9.86
N GLN A 77 13.23 10.22 -8.59
CA GLN A 77 13.43 11.60 -8.16
C GLN A 77 14.80 12.12 -8.60
N ASP A 78 15.87 11.34 -8.37
CA ASP A 78 17.23 11.69 -8.81
C ASP A 78 17.28 11.90 -10.33
N GLU A 79 16.63 11.05 -11.13
CA GLU A 79 16.55 11.19 -12.59
C GLU A 79 15.77 12.43 -13.03
N ILE A 80 14.64 12.75 -12.37
CA ILE A 80 13.85 13.95 -12.66
C ILE A 80 14.68 15.21 -12.38
N LEU A 81 15.40 15.23 -11.26
CA LEU A 81 16.27 16.34 -10.86
C LEU A 81 17.41 16.54 -11.86
N ASP A 82 18.09 15.45 -12.24
CA ASP A 82 19.25 15.48 -13.16
C ASP A 82 18.85 15.84 -14.60
N THR A 83 17.72 15.32 -15.09
CA THR A 83 17.32 15.46 -16.50
C THR A 83 16.54 16.73 -16.80
N ARG A 84 15.80 17.28 -15.81
CA ARG A 84 14.82 18.35 -16.07
C ARG A 84 15.00 19.62 -15.23
N GLY A 85 15.95 19.65 -14.30
CA GLY A 85 16.32 20.87 -13.55
C GLY A 85 15.19 21.49 -12.72
N TYR A 86 14.13 20.74 -12.38
CA TYR A 86 13.07 21.23 -11.50
C TYR A 86 13.54 21.14 -10.05
N LEU A 87 13.60 22.28 -9.35
CA LEU A 87 13.75 22.35 -7.89
C LEU A 87 12.53 21.70 -7.23
N LEU A 88 12.74 20.88 -6.20
CA LEU A 88 11.64 20.31 -5.42
C LEU A 88 11.07 21.37 -4.47
N PRO A 89 9.81 21.27 -4.03
CA PRO A 89 9.19 22.24 -3.10
C PRO A 89 9.96 22.45 -1.78
N ASN A 90 10.87 21.54 -1.42
CA ASN A 90 11.70 21.63 -0.22
C ASN A 90 12.94 22.51 -0.37
N ASP A 91 13.22 23.06 -1.56
CA ASP A 91 14.35 23.99 -1.78
C ASP A 91 14.02 25.44 -1.35
N PHE A 92 12.84 25.66 -0.73
CA PHE A 92 12.36 26.97 -0.28
C PHE A 92 12.07 27.04 1.24
N LEU A 93 12.58 26.09 2.04
CA LEU A 93 12.54 26.14 3.51
C LEU A 93 13.94 26.19 4.12
#